data_AF-A0A534IT89-F1
#
_entry.id   AF-A0A534IT89-F1
#
_cell.length_a   1.000
_cell.length_b   1.000
_cell.length_c   1.000
_cell.angle_alpha   90.00
_cell.angle_beta   90.00
_cell.angle_gamma   90.00
#
_symmetry.space_group_name_H-M   'P 1'
#
loop_
_entity.id
_entity.type
_entity.pdbx_description
1 polymer ?
#
loop_
_entity_poly.entity_id
_entity_poly.type
_entity_poly.pdbx_seq_one_letter_code
_entity_poly.pdbx_strand_id
1 'polypeptide(L)'
;MPMPGWKTVPPKDDQGYFDLMSRAIFTAGLNWRMIEKKWPDFQRAFRDFTPEKVARLSERDISALMKDPGIVRNEKKIRATVENAKTILDLAKEHGSIKSYISGFGKREGKLLEDLQYKFKHVGPSTARTFLWSVGYPLSPTAEEKRWMKGHPEDH
;
A
#
# COMPACT_ATOMS: atom_id res chain seq x y z
N MET A 1 2.48 -5.30 13.16
CA MET A 1 1.99 -6.69 13.08
C MET A 1 1.28 -6.87 11.76
N PRO A 2 1.62 -7.89 10.95
CA PRO A 2 0.86 -8.19 9.73
C PRO A 2 -0.59 -8.55 10.10
N MET A 3 -1.52 -8.14 9.25
CA MET A 3 -2.95 -8.30 9.50
C MET A 3 -3.35 -9.75 9.18
N PRO A 4 -4.01 -10.48 10.11
CA PRO A 4 -4.44 -11.85 9.85
C PRO A 4 -5.33 -11.93 8.60
N GLY A 5 -4.96 -12.78 7.63
CA GLY A 5 -5.74 -13.07 6.43
C GLY A 5 -5.37 -12.31 5.14
N TRP A 6 -4.36 -11.45 5.15
CA TRP A 6 -3.83 -10.88 3.90
C TRP A 6 -2.94 -11.92 3.19
N LYS A 7 -3.29 -12.26 1.95
CA LYS A 7 -2.51 -13.17 1.12
C LYS A 7 -1.19 -12.50 0.71
N THR A 8 -0.07 -13.13 1.02
CA THR A 8 1.30 -12.69 0.70
C THR A 8 1.73 -13.13 -0.70
N VAL A 9 0.90 -12.87 -1.71
CA VAL A 9 1.22 -13.22 -3.11
C VAL A 9 1.66 -11.96 -3.85
N PRO A 10 2.88 -11.93 -4.42
CA PRO A 10 3.31 -10.80 -5.23
C PRO A 10 2.33 -10.53 -6.37
N PRO A 11 1.81 -9.29 -6.50
CA PRO A 11 0.96 -8.93 -7.61
C PRO A 11 1.65 -9.12 -8.97
N LYS A 12 0.86 -9.28 -10.03
CA LYS A 12 1.38 -9.47 -11.39
C LYS A 12 1.79 -8.15 -12.05
N ASP A 13 1.16 -7.05 -11.66
CA ASP A 13 1.27 -5.74 -12.30
C ASP A 13 1.30 -4.60 -11.27
N ASP A 14 1.67 -3.41 -11.73
CA ASP A 14 1.80 -2.20 -10.90
C ASP A 14 0.46 -1.77 -10.28
N GLN A 15 -0.67 -2.10 -10.91
CA GLN A 15 -2.01 -1.87 -10.38
C GLN A 15 -2.21 -2.64 -9.07
N GLY A 16 -1.88 -3.94 -9.02
CA GLY A 16 -2.01 -4.72 -7.80
C GLY A 16 -1.05 -4.27 -6.68
N TYR A 17 0.15 -3.81 -7.02
CA TYR A 17 1.05 -3.19 -6.05
C TYR A 17 0.45 -1.88 -5.50
N PHE A 18 -0.14 -1.05 -6.36
CA PHE A 18 -0.75 0.21 -5.95
C PHE A 18 -1.99 0.00 -5.07
N ASP A 19 -2.83 -0.99 -5.38
CA ASP A 19 -3.98 -1.41 -4.57
C ASP A 19 -3.52 -1.77 -3.14
N LEU A 20 -2.52 -2.65 -3.01
CA LEU A 20 -1.99 -3.07 -1.71
C LEU A 20 -1.31 -1.93 -0.94
N MET A 21 -0.58 -1.04 -1.62
CA MET A 21 0.01 0.14 -0.98
C MET A 21 -1.08 1.07 -0.43
N SER A 22 -2.09 1.36 -1.24
CA SER A 22 -3.23 2.19 -0.85
C SER A 22 -3.97 1.58 0.34
N ARG A 23 -4.16 0.26 0.34
CA ARG A 23 -4.78 -0.48 1.45
C ARG A 23 -3.97 -0.36 2.74
N ALA A 24 -2.65 -0.48 2.67
CA ALA A 24 -1.78 -0.26 3.82
C ALA A 24 -1.91 1.19 4.36
N ILE A 25 -2.00 2.19 3.49
CA ILE A 25 -2.18 3.60 3.87
C ILE A 25 -3.54 3.83 4.55
N PHE A 26 -4.63 3.26 4.02
CA PHE A 26 -5.96 3.45 4.59
C PHE A 26 -6.15 2.70 5.90
N THR A 27 -5.61 1.49 6.03
CA THR A 27 -5.64 0.71 7.28
C THR A 27 -4.75 1.30 8.38
N ALA A 28 -3.70 2.06 8.02
CA ALA A 28 -2.84 2.74 8.99
C ALA A 28 -3.64 3.74 9.84
N GLY A 29 -3.75 3.45 11.14
CA GLY A 29 -4.41 4.29 12.13
C GLY A 29 -5.94 4.26 12.11
N LEU A 30 -6.56 3.31 11.40
CA LEU A 30 -8.02 3.13 11.36
C LEU A 30 -8.40 1.69 11.73
N ASN A 31 -9.70 1.45 11.96
CA ASN A 31 -10.21 0.09 12.15
C ASN A 31 -10.07 -0.70 10.85
N TRP A 32 -9.03 -1.52 10.79
CA TRP A 32 -8.71 -2.31 9.61
C TRP A 32 -9.87 -3.15 9.11
N ARG A 33 -10.65 -3.80 9.99
CA ARG A 33 -11.79 -4.65 9.58
C ARG A 33 -12.87 -3.85 8.87
N MET A 34 -13.07 -2.60 9.28
CA MET A 34 -13.99 -1.68 8.61
C MET A 34 -13.47 -1.31 7.22
N ILE A 35 -12.17 -1.02 7.09
CA ILE A 35 -11.55 -0.69 5.80
C ILE A 35 -11.63 -1.88 4.84
N GLU A 36 -11.33 -3.08 5.34
CA GLU A 36 -11.45 -4.34 4.60
C GLU A 36 -12.85 -4.55 4.03
N LYS A 37 -13.88 -4.40 4.87
CA LYS A 37 -15.28 -4.52 4.46
C LYS A 37 -15.66 -3.52 3.37
N LYS A 38 -15.07 -2.31 3.41
CA LYS A 38 -15.29 -1.24 2.43
C LYS A 38 -14.36 -1.32 1.21
N TRP A 39 -13.37 -2.22 1.19
CA TRP A 39 -12.35 -2.22 0.15
C TRP A 39 -12.90 -2.33 -1.27
N PRO A 40 -13.95 -3.14 -1.56
CA PRO A 40 -14.58 -3.15 -2.87
C PRO A 40 -15.15 -1.78 -3.29
N ASP A 41 -15.59 -0.96 -2.34
CA ASP A 41 -16.07 0.40 -2.60
C ASP A 41 -14.90 1.34 -2.93
N PHE A 42 -13.78 1.18 -2.22
CA PHE A 42 -12.53 1.89 -2.53
C PHE A 42 -12.03 1.56 -3.94
N GLN A 43 -12.00 0.28 -4.32
CA GLN A 43 -11.60 -0.13 -5.67
C GLN A 43 -12.46 0.57 -6.72
N ARG A 44 -13.79 0.55 -6.59
CA ARG A 44 -14.68 1.27 -7.53
C ARG A 44 -14.43 2.78 -7.54
N ALA A 45 -14.33 3.40 -6.37
CA ALA A 45 -14.14 4.85 -6.23
C ALA A 45 -12.79 5.31 -6.84
N PHE A 46 -11.74 4.52 -6.68
CA PHE A 46 -10.39 4.79 -7.20
C PHE A 46 -10.12 4.08 -8.55
N ARG A 47 -11.16 3.73 -9.31
CA ARG A 47 -11.01 3.16 -10.67
C ARG A 47 -10.10 1.93 -10.70
N ASP A 48 -10.36 1.00 -9.78
CA ASP A 48 -9.64 -0.23 -9.47
C ASP A 48 -8.16 -0.04 -9.10
N PHE A 49 -7.81 1.17 -8.65
CA PHE A 49 -6.44 1.58 -8.41
C PHE A 49 -5.55 1.41 -9.66
N THR A 50 -6.08 1.67 -10.87
CA THR A 50 -5.22 1.82 -12.05
C THR A 50 -4.40 3.11 -11.93
N PRO A 51 -3.05 3.06 -11.81
CA PRO A 51 -2.23 4.25 -11.52
C PRO A 51 -2.45 5.40 -12.50
N GLU A 52 -2.55 5.12 -13.80
CA GLU A 52 -2.79 6.11 -14.86
C GLU A 52 -4.12 6.84 -14.69
N LYS A 53 -5.15 6.12 -14.22
CA LYS A 53 -6.49 6.70 -14.02
C LYS A 53 -6.55 7.51 -12.74
N VAL A 54 -5.87 7.06 -11.69
CA VAL A 54 -5.86 7.72 -10.38
C VAL A 54 -4.98 8.97 -10.39
N ALA A 55 -3.82 8.93 -11.05
CA ALA A 55 -2.92 10.07 -11.21
C ALA A 55 -3.58 11.28 -11.93
N ARG A 56 -4.64 11.02 -12.71
CA ARG A 56 -5.41 12.02 -13.47
C ARG A 56 -6.66 12.52 -12.75
N LEU A 57 -6.91 12.11 -11.50
CA LEU A 57 -8.05 12.63 -10.74
C LEU A 57 -7.89 14.14 -10.53
N SER A 58 -8.95 14.87 -10.87
CA SER A 58 -9.05 16.32 -10.71
C SER A 58 -9.53 16.72 -9.32
N GLU A 59 -9.46 18.01 -9.00
CA GLU A 59 -10.06 18.56 -7.77
C GLU A 59 -11.57 18.28 -7.67
N ARG A 60 -12.26 18.22 -8.81
CA ARG A 60 -13.68 17.84 -8.87
C ARG A 60 -13.88 16.38 -8.49
N ASP A 61 -13.01 15.49 -8.95
CA ASP A 61 -13.06 14.08 -8.58
C ASP A 61 -12.76 13.89 -7.09
N ILE A 62 -11.75 14.57 -6.56
CA ILE A 62 -11.42 14.55 -5.11
C ILE A 62 -12.62 15.05 -4.29
N SER A 63 -13.26 16.13 -4.71
CA SER A 63 -14.46 16.66 -4.07
C SER A 63 -15.64 15.69 -4.12
N ALA A 64 -15.77 14.90 -5.19
CA ALA A 64 -16.77 13.86 -5.31
C ALA A 64 -16.47 12.67 -4.37
N LEU A 65 -15.22 12.22 -4.32
CA LEU A 65 -14.76 11.17 -3.40
C LEU A 65 -15.00 11.56 -1.93
N MET A 66 -14.81 12.84 -1.58
CA MET A 66 -15.11 13.34 -0.23
C MET A 66 -16.59 13.28 0.16
N LYS A 67 -17.50 13.09 -0.80
CA LYS A 67 -18.95 12.92 -0.55
C LYS A 67 -19.38 11.46 -0.56
N ASP A 68 -18.54 10.55 -1.06
CA ASP A 68 -18.85 9.14 -1.18
C ASP A 68 -18.95 8.48 0.22
N PRO A 69 -20.08 7.86 0.60
CA PRO A 69 -20.21 7.12 1.86
C PRO A 69 -19.53 5.74 1.84
N GLY A 70 -19.19 5.22 0.66
CA GLY A 70 -18.50 3.94 0.47
C GLY A 70 -17.07 3.96 1.01
N ILE A 71 -16.37 5.09 0.87
CA ILE A 71 -14.98 5.22 1.31
C ILE A 71 -14.84 5.98 2.65
N VAL A 72 -13.61 6.07 3.14
CA VAL A 72 -13.26 6.96 4.27
C VAL A 72 -12.96 8.35 3.74
N ARG A 73 -13.75 9.33 4.19
CA ARG A 73 -13.65 10.75 3.80
C ARG A 73 -12.46 11.44 4.49
N ASN A 74 -11.26 11.05 4.11
CA ASN A 74 -10.02 11.64 4.57
C ASN A 74 -9.29 12.27 3.38
N GLU A 75 -9.46 13.59 3.24
CA GLU A 75 -8.91 14.33 2.10
C GLU A 75 -7.39 14.16 1.95
N LYS A 76 -6.65 14.17 3.08
CA LYS A 76 -5.19 13.99 3.06
C LYS A 76 -4.80 12.64 2.47
N LYS A 77 -5.47 11.56 2.88
CA LYS A 77 -5.22 10.21 2.32
C LYS A 77 -5.65 10.09 0.86
N ILE A 78 -6.75 10.74 0.46
CA ILE A 78 -7.22 10.75 -0.94
C ILE A 78 -6.19 11.46 -1.82
N ARG A 79 -5.75 12.67 -1.45
CA ARG A 79 -4.72 13.43 -2.18
C ARG A 79 -3.40 12.68 -2.25
N ALA A 80 -2.98 12.09 -1.13
CA ALA A 80 -1.79 11.23 -1.08
C ALA A 80 -1.88 10.03 -2.03
N THR A 81 -3.06 9.43 -2.16
CA THR A 81 -3.29 8.32 -3.11
C THR A 81 -3.08 8.79 -4.56
N VAL A 82 -3.55 9.99 -4.92
CA VAL A 82 -3.32 10.59 -6.24
C VAL A 82 -1.83 10.89 -6.48
N GLU A 83 -1.13 11.44 -5.51
CA GLU A 83 0.32 11.70 -5.60
C GLU A 83 1.11 10.38 -5.73
N ASN A 84 0.78 9.38 -4.92
CA ASN A 84 1.43 8.08 -4.95
C ASN A 84 1.22 7.35 -6.28
N ALA A 85 0.06 7.52 -6.93
CA ALA A 85 -0.17 7.01 -8.27
C ALA A 85 0.84 7.58 -9.29
N LYS A 86 1.14 8.88 -9.19
CA LYS A 86 2.16 9.53 -10.03
C LYS A 86 3.55 8.97 -9.73
N THR A 87 3.90 8.83 -8.46
CA THR A 87 5.18 8.24 -8.04
C THR A 87 5.35 6.81 -8.58
N ILE A 88 4.30 5.98 -8.57
CA ILE A 88 4.37 4.62 -9.15
C ILE A 88 4.65 4.70 -10.65
N LEU A 89 3.97 5.58 -11.38
CA LEU A 89 4.19 5.74 -12.82
C LEU A 89 5.60 6.23 -13.14
N ASP A 90 6.14 7.16 -12.35
CA ASP A 90 7.50 7.66 -12.51
C ASP A 90 8.54 6.55 -12.26
N LEU A 91 8.37 5.78 -11.19
CA LEU A 91 9.23 4.63 -10.90
C LEU A 91 9.11 3.53 -11.96
N ALA A 92 7.91 3.27 -12.46
CA ALA A 92 7.69 2.30 -13.54
C ALA A 92 8.37 2.76 -14.84
N LYS A 93 8.37 4.07 -15.13
CA LYS A 93 9.09 4.63 -16.27
C LYS A 93 10.60 4.48 -16.14
N GLU A 94 11.16 4.67 -14.95
CA GLU A 94 12.60 4.59 -14.68
C GLU A 94 13.11 3.14 -14.59
N HIS A 95 12.32 2.24 -14.01
CA HIS A 95 12.75 0.87 -13.65
C HIS A 95 12.00 -0.24 -14.41
N GLY A 96 11.06 0.12 -15.27
CA GLY A 96 10.19 -0.79 -16.03
C GLY A 96 8.93 -1.25 -15.27
N SER A 97 8.96 -1.30 -13.94
CA SER A 97 7.78 -1.58 -13.08
C SER A 97 8.10 -1.29 -11.60
N ILE A 98 7.08 -1.15 -10.74
CA ILE A 98 7.28 -1.03 -9.29
C ILE A 98 7.86 -2.32 -8.69
N LYS A 99 7.55 -3.47 -9.29
CA LYS A 99 8.14 -4.76 -8.91
C LYS A 99 9.65 -4.76 -9.18
N SER A 100 10.07 -4.33 -10.37
CA SER A 100 11.48 -4.20 -10.74
C SER A 100 12.18 -3.24 -9.80
N TYR A 101 11.56 -2.10 -9.52
CA TYR A 101 12.04 -1.12 -8.55
C TYR A 101 12.34 -1.75 -7.18
N ILE A 102 11.34 -2.39 -6.56
CA ILE A 102 11.47 -3.04 -5.25
C ILE A 102 12.56 -4.13 -5.29
N SER A 103 12.57 -4.96 -6.34
CA SER A 103 13.54 -6.06 -6.48
C SER A 103 14.99 -5.56 -6.64
N GLY A 104 15.20 -4.37 -7.20
CA GLY A 104 16.51 -3.75 -7.37
C GLY A 104 17.23 -3.44 -6.05
N PHE A 105 16.52 -3.43 -4.93
CA PHE A 105 17.14 -3.25 -3.61
C PHE A 105 17.83 -4.54 -3.10
N GLY A 106 17.39 -5.72 -3.56
CA GLY A 106 17.98 -7.01 -3.16
C GLY A 106 17.96 -7.20 -1.63
N LYS A 107 19.14 -7.37 -1.01
CA LYS A 107 19.26 -7.57 0.45
C LYS A 107 19.19 -6.27 1.26
N ARG A 108 19.01 -5.10 0.62
CA ARG A 108 19.02 -3.78 1.28
C ARG A 108 17.64 -3.39 1.80
N GLU A 109 17.04 -4.23 2.65
CA GLU A 109 15.69 -4.04 3.22
C GLU A 109 15.54 -2.67 3.92
N GLY A 110 16.51 -2.29 4.76
CA GLY A 110 16.47 -1.00 5.47
C GLY A 110 16.42 0.19 4.53
N LYS A 111 17.25 0.19 3.47
CA LYS A 111 17.26 1.26 2.47
C LYS A 111 15.96 1.31 1.66
N LEU A 112 15.38 0.15 1.35
CA LEU A 112 14.07 0.09 0.68
C LEU A 112 12.96 0.69 1.56
N LEU A 113 12.95 0.34 2.85
CA LEU A 113 11.98 0.90 3.80
C LEU A 113 12.12 2.42 3.93
N GLU A 114 13.35 2.94 4.03
CA GLU A 114 13.62 4.38 4.08
C GLU A 114 13.18 5.08 2.78
N ASP A 115 13.50 4.49 1.64
CA ASP A 115 13.18 5.08 0.35
C ASP A 115 11.66 5.13 0.09
N LEU A 116 10.93 4.07 0.44
CA LEU A 116 9.47 4.06 0.37
C LEU A 116 8.84 5.18 1.21
N GLN A 117 9.39 5.45 2.40
CA GLN A 117 8.91 6.53 3.26
C GLN A 117 9.21 7.92 2.67
N TYR A 118 10.34 8.05 1.99
CA TYR A 118 10.75 9.29 1.35
C TYR A 118 9.92 9.60 0.10
N LYS A 119 9.71 8.61 -0.78
CA LYS A 119 9.04 8.79 -2.07
C LYS A 119 7.51 8.84 -1.98
N PHE A 120 6.91 8.08 -1.06
CA PHE A 120 5.46 7.92 -1.00
C PHE A 120 4.85 8.70 0.17
N LYS A 121 3.72 9.37 -0.10
CA LYS A 121 2.95 10.10 0.90
C LYS A 121 2.17 9.14 1.78
N HIS A 122 2.10 9.47 3.08
CA HIS A 122 1.41 8.67 4.10
C HIS A 122 1.95 7.23 4.26
N VAL A 123 3.16 6.97 3.78
CA VAL A 123 3.86 5.70 3.97
C VAL A 123 4.90 5.89 5.09
N GLY A 124 4.49 5.73 6.35
CA GLY A 124 5.42 5.69 7.49
C GLY A 124 6.09 4.30 7.63
N PRO A 125 7.01 4.11 8.60
CA PRO A 125 7.74 2.85 8.77
C PRO A 125 6.83 1.61 8.83
N SER A 126 5.78 1.67 9.64
CA SER A 126 4.82 0.58 9.78
C SER A 126 4.04 0.33 8.48
N THR A 127 3.62 1.39 7.79
CA THR A 127 2.90 1.27 6.51
C THR A 127 3.78 0.67 5.42
N ALA A 128 5.04 1.12 5.33
CA ALA A 128 6.02 0.59 4.39
C ALA A 128 6.25 -0.90 4.63
N ARG A 129 6.43 -1.30 5.89
CA ARG A 129 6.58 -2.70 6.28
C ARG A 129 5.34 -3.52 5.93
N THR A 130 4.15 -3.04 6.27
CA THR A 130 2.89 -3.71 5.93
C THR A 130 2.75 -3.88 4.41
N PHE A 131 3.04 -2.83 3.64
CA PHE A 131 3.01 -2.90 2.17
C PHE A 131 3.97 -3.96 1.63
N LEU A 132 5.24 -3.93 2.04
CA LEU A 132 6.25 -4.91 1.60
C LEU A 132 5.85 -6.35 1.95
N TRP A 133 5.33 -6.55 3.16
CA TRP A 133 4.81 -7.86 3.56
C TRP A 133 3.63 -8.31 2.66
N SER A 134 2.70 -7.39 2.38
CA SER A 134 1.50 -7.66 1.56
C SER A 134 1.82 -8.05 0.13
N VAL A 135 2.91 -7.53 -0.43
CA VAL A 135 3.38 -7.88 -1.77
C VAL A 135 4.34 -9.08 -1.78
N GLY A 136 4.46 -9.78 -0.66
CA GLY A 136 5.30 -10.97 -0.53
C GLY A 136 6.81 -10.69 -0.53
N TYR A 137 7.24 -9.49 -0.16
CA TYR A 137 8.67 -9.20 0.00
C TYR A 137 9.24 -9.97 1.21
N PRO A 138 10.42 -10.61 1.09
CA PRO A 138 11.01 -11.42 2.14
C PRO A 138 11.61 -10.55 3.26
N LEU A 139 10.76 -9.97 4.09
CA LEU A 139 11.15 -9.13 5.22
C LEU A 139 11.77 -9.97 6.34
N SER A 140 12.84 -9.45 6.93
CA SER A 140 13.43 -10.01 8.14
C SER A 140 12.48 -9.78 9.32
N PRO A 141 12.08 -10.81 10.10
CA PRO A 141 11.19 -10.61 11.23
C PRO A 141 11.79 -9.66 12.28
N THR A 142 10.98 -8.72 12.78
CA THR A 142 11.37 -7.84 13.89
C THR A 142 11.52 -8.63 15.19
N ALA A 143 12.16 -8.04 16.21
CA ALA A 143 12.26 -8.69 17.53
C ALA A 143 10.87 -8.99 18.14
N GLU A 144 9.90 -8.11 17.92
CA GLU A 144 8.52 -8.29 18.36
C GLU A 144 7.82 -9.42 17.59
N GLU A 145 7.98 -9.48 16.27
CA GLU A 145 7.43 -10.55 15.43
C GLU A 145 8.05 -11.91 15.79
N LYS A 146 9.37 -11.96 16.02
CA LYS A 146 10.05 -13.18 16.51
C LYS A 146 9.48 -13.64 17.86
N ARG A 147 9.20 -12.69 18.77
CA ARG A 147 8.60 -12.98 20.08
C ARG A 147 7.18 -13.53 19.94
N TRP A 148 6.40 -12.97 19.01
CA TRP A 148 5.04 -13.45 18.73
C TRP A 148 5.01 -14.83 18.07
N MET A 149 5.86 -15.06 17.05
CA MET A 149 6.01 -16.35 16.36
C MET A 149 6.41 -17.47 17.34
N LYS A 150 7.31 -17.17 18.29
CA LYS A 150 7.69 -18.11 19.35
C LYS A 150 6.51 -18.52 20.25
N GLY A 151 5.49 -17.67 20.36
CA GLY A 151 4.28 -17.96 21.14
C GLY A 151 3.13 -18.58 20.35
N HIS A 152 3.20 -18.61 19.02
CA HIS A 152 2.15 -19.11 18.12
C HIS A 152 2.77 -19.96 16.99
N PRO A 153 3.33 -21.14 17.32
CA PRO A 153 4.10 -21.95 16.38
C PRO A 153 3.30 -22.59 15.24
N GLU A 154 1.96 -22.59 15.32
CA GLU A 154 1.07 -23.30 14.37
C GLU A 154 0.61 -22.45 13.18
N ASP A 155 0.89 -21.14 13.17
CA ASP A 155 0.46 -20.20 12.12
C ASP A 155 1.51 -19.99 11.01
N HIS A 156 2.41 -20.96 10.83
CA HIS A 156 3.61 -20.85 9.99
C HIS A 156 3.52 -21.50 8.61
#